data_AF-A0A3D5PZ76-F1
#
_entry.id   AF-A0A3D5PZ76-F1
#
_cell.length_a   1.000
_cell.length_b   1.000
_cell.length_c   1.000
_cell.angle_alpha   90.00
_cell.angle_beta   90.00
_cell.angle_gamma   90.00
#
_symmetry.space_group_name_H-M   'P 1'
#
loop_
_entity.id
_entity.type
_entity.pdbx_description
1 polymer ?
#
loop_
_entity_poly.entity_id
_entity_poly.type
_entity_poly.pdbx_seq_one_letter_code
_entity_poly.pdbx_strand_id
1 'polypeptide(L)' 'MEKSVMQPALHSNQAALLNRLYDMKRQQIKRAQQQGAPLSCQVLEAEAQAISDALKALR' A
#
# COMPACT_ATOMS: atom_id res chain seq x y z
N MET A 1 -17.43 30.51 -2.63
CA MET A 1 -16.06 29.96 -2.78
C MET A 1 -15.90 28.85 -1.73
N GLU A 2 -16.31 27.61 -2.02
CA GLU A 2 -16.27 26.50 -1.03
C GLU A 2 -15.89 25.16 -1.68
N LYS A 3 -14.78 25.13 -2.43
CA LYS A 3 -14.19 23.89 -2.94
C LYS A 3 -12.72 23.82 -2.55
N SER A 4 -12.40 23.69 -1.26
CA SER A 4 -10.99 23.44 -0.89
C SER A 4 -10.72 22.88 0.52
N VAL A 5 -11.68 22.21 1.16
CA VAL A 5 -11.43 21.58 2.49
C VAL A 5 -11.61 20.06 2.46
N MET A 6 -12.44 19.53 1.56
CA MET A 6 -12.72 18.08 1.53
C MET A 6 -11.61 17.23 0.90
N GLN A 7 -10.81 17.80 -0.01
CA GLN A 7 -9.71 17.10 -0.69
C GLN A 7 -8.55 16.72 0.25
N PRO A 8 -7.98 17.61 1.08
CA PRO A 8 -6.84 17.24 1.93
C PRO A 8 -7.17 16.15 2.97
N ALA A 9 -8.40 16.12 3.49
CA ALA A 9 -8.86 15.08 4.43
C ALA A 9 -9.13 13.73 3.75
N LEU A 10 -9.55 13.72 2.48
CA LEU A 10 -9.69 12.50 1.70
C LEU A 10 -8.33 11.87 1.38
N HIS A 11 -7.34 12.70 1.02
CA HIS A 11 -5.98 12.24 0.72
C HIS A 11 -5.27 11.71 1.98
N SER A 12 -5.48 12.33 3.16
CA SER A 12 -4.90 11.84 4.41
C SER A 12 -5.48 10.48 4.84
N ASN A 13 -6.80 10.29 4.70
CA ASN A 13 -7.44 9.00 4.96
C ASN A 13 -7.00 7.92 3.96
N GLN A 14 -6.86 8.27 2.68
CA GLN A 14 -6.41 7.33 1.65
C GLN A 14 -4.95 6.92 1.85
N ALA A 15 -4.07 7.86 2.20
CA ALA A 15 -2.67 7.57 2.52
C ALA A 15 -2.54 6.69 3.77
N ALA A 16 -3.35 6.93 4.81
CA ALA A 16 -3.36 6.10 6.02
C ALA A 16 -3.80 4.65 5.71
N LEU A 17 -4.83 4.48 4.87
CA LEU A 17 -5.29 3.17 4.43
C LEU A 17 -4.21 2.44 3.60
N LEU A 18 -3.59 3.13 2.64
CA LEU A 18 -2.56 2.54 1.79
C LEU A 18 -1.29 2.17 2.58
N ASN A 19 -0.88 2.98 3.55
CA ASN A 19 0.23 2.62 4.45
C ASN A 19 -0.08 1.34 5.24
N ARG A 20 -1.30 1.22 5.79
CA ARG A 20 -1.71 0.02 6.51
C ARG A 20 -1.73 -1.22 5.60
N LEU A 21 -2.23 -1.08 4.37
CA LEU A 21 -2.23 -2.16 3.37
C LEU A 21 -0.79 -2.58 3.01
N TYR A 22 0.10 -1.61 2.83
CA TYR A 22 1.51 -1.86 2.55
C TYR A 22 2.18 -2.65 3.68
N ASP A 23 1.96 -2.27 4.94
CA ASP A 23 2.50 -2.98 6.09
C ASP A 23 2.00 -4.43 6.18
N MET A 24 0.70 -4.64 5.93
CA MET A 24 0.13 -5.99 5.86
C MET A 24 0.76 -6.82 4.73
N LYS A 25 0.97 -6.23 3.55
CA LYS A 25 1.65 -6.91 2.44
C LYS A 25 3.08 -7.30 2.80
N ARG A 26 3.85 -6.42 3.45
CA ARG A 26 5.19 -6.77 3.94
C ARG A 26 5.20 -7.93 4.92
N GLN A 27 4.20 -8.03 5.80
CA GLN A 27 4.06 -9.18 6.69
C GLN A 27 3.75 -10.47 5.92
N GLN A 28 2.90 -10.40 4.89
CA GLN A 28 2.59 -11.55 4.02
C GLN A 28 3.84 -12.02 3.26
N ILE A 29 4.65 -11.10 2.72
CA ILE A 29 5.92 -11.42 2.04
C ILE A 29 6.86 -12.17 2.99
N LYS A 30 7.07 -11.66 4.21
CA LYS A 30 7.93 -12.33 5.21
C LYS A 30 7.48 -13.76 5.50
N ARG A 31 6.17 -14.00 5.60
CA ARG A 31 5.61 -15.34 5.82
C ARG A 31 5.80 -16.24 4.60
N ALA A 32 5.55 -15.74 3.39
CA ALA A 32 5.73 -16.49 2.15
C ALA A 32 7.20 -16.88 1.92
N GLN A 33 8.13 -15.99 2.26
CA GLN A 33 9.57 -16.24 2.23
C GLN A 33 9.97 -17.37 3.19
N GLN A 34 9.43 -17.37 4.42
CA GLN A 34 9.66 -18.44 5.39
C GLN A 34 9.08 -19.79 4.95
N GLN A 35 8.00 -19.79 4.18
CA GLN A 35 7.34 -20.99 3.66
C GLN A 35 7.97 -21.52 2.36
N GLY A 36 8.98 -20.85 1.82
CA GLY A 36 9.64 -21.26 0.58
C GLY A 36 8.71 -21.22 -0.63
N ALA A 37 7.75 -20.29 -0.68
CA ALA A 37 6.78 -20.15 -1.75
C ALA A 37 7.18 -19.01 -2.72
N PRO A 38 8.00 -19.27 -3.75
CA PRO A 38 8.62 -18.21 -4.57
C PRO A 38 7.60 -17.45 -5.44
N LEU A 39 6.59 -18.13 -5.98
CA LEU A 39 5.57 -17.50 -6.82
C LEU A 39 4.67 -16.56 -6.02
N SER A 40 4.29 -16.95 -4.80
CA SER A 40 3.49 -16.08 -3.92
C SER A 40 4.30 -14.88 -3.44
N CYS A 41 5.61 -15.02 -3.22
CA CYS A 41 6.48 -13.87 -2.94
C CYS A 41 6.46 -12.85 -4.08
N GLN A 42 6.62 -13.28 -5.33
CA GLN A 42 6.63 -12.38 -6.49
C GLN A 42 5.31 -11.61 -6.65
N VAL A 43 4.18 -12.29 -6.48
CA VAL A 43 2.85 -11.64 -6.53
C VAL A 43 2.72 -10.61 -5.40
N LEU A 44 3.08 -10.98 -4.18
CA LEU A 44 2.99 -10.09 -3.02
C LEU A 44 3.93 -8.88 -3.14
N GLU A 45 5.12 -9.06 -3.73
CA GLU A 45 6.07 -7.98 -4.02
C GLU A 45 5.51 -7.02 -5.08
N ALA A 46 4.90 -7.53 -6.16
CA ALA A 46 4.26 -6.71 -7.18
C ALA A 46 3.09 -5.89 -6.60
N GLU A 47 2.27 -6.48 -5.72
CA GLU A 47 1.20 -5.78 -5.02
C GLU A 47 1.74 -4.70 -4.05
N ALA A 48 2.81 -5.00 -3.32
CA ALA A 48 3.47 -4.01 -2.45
C ALA A 48 4.02 -2.83 -3.27
N GLN A 49 4.59 -3.10 -4.44
CA GLN A 49 5.08 -2.08 -5.36
C GLN A 49 3.92 -1.19 -5.86
N ALA A 50 2.80 -1.76 -6.28
CA ALA A 50 1.63 -1.01 -6.72
C ALA A 50 1.07 -0.08 -5.60
N ILE A 51 1.05 -0.55 -4.36
CA ILE A 51 0.62 0.28 -3.21
C ILE A 51 1.62 1.42 -2.95
N SER A 52 2.93 1.14 -3.07
CA SER A 52 3.97 2.16 -2.93
C SER A 52 3.82 3.26 -3.99
N ASP A 53 3.54 2.89 -5.22
CA ASP A 53 3.36 3.85 -6.31
C ASP A 53 2.07 4.66 -6.15
N ALA A 54 0.99 4.04 -5.66
CA ALA A 54 -0.22 4.78 -5.27
C ALA A 54 0.05 5.79 -4.14
N LEU A 55 0.87 5.44 -3.15
CA LEU A 55 1.29 6.37 -2.08
C LEU A 55 2.11 7.54 -2.61
N LYS A 56 3.00 7.30 -3.59
CA LYS A 56 3.77 8.37 -4.23
C LYS A 56 2.87 9.30 -5.06
N ALA A 57 1.86 8.76 -5.73
CA ALA A 57 0.91 9.56 -6.52
C ALA A 57 -0.01 10.45 -5.67
N LEU A 58 -0.13 10.18 -4.37
CA LEU A 58 -0.89 11.00 -3.42
C LEU A 58 -0.09 12.13 -2.76
N ARG A 59 1.23 12.16 -2.95
CA ARG A 59 2.13 13.23 -2.48
C ARG A 59 2.26 14.31 -3.54
#